data_AF-A0A3D4Q8I7-F1
#
_entry.id   AF-A0A3D4Q8I7-F1
#
_cell.length_a   1.000
_cell.length_b   1.000
_cell.length_c   1.000
_cell.angle_alpha   90.00
_cell.angle_beta   90.00
_cell.angle_gamma   90.00
#
_symmetry.space_group_name_H-M   'P 1'
#
loop_
_entity.id
_entity.type
_entity.pdbx_description
1 polymer ?
#
loop_
_entity_poly.entity_id
_entity_poly.type
_entity_poly.pdbx_seq_one_letter_code
_entity_poly.pdbx_strand_id
1 'polypeptide(L)'
;MGFTFEIKTERQHTFASVTGYQGPVRTLFVPSETEEHIPVEEIGGRAFASRMDLEEVILPDSVRCIRSFAFYNCAHLHYIKLSDRVIDYYDGALRQCTELEEIELHFHT
;
A
#
# COMPACT_ATOMS: atom_id res chain seq x y z
N MET A 1 5.57 -17.11 -0.70
CA MET A 1 5.30 -15.84 0.00
C MET A 1 5.26 -14.77 -1.06
N GLY A 2 4.27 -13.89 -1.00
CA GLY A 2 4.02 -12.96 -2.11
C GLY A 2 2.76 -12.15 -1.90
N PHE A 3 2.58 -11.16 -2.76
CA PHE A 3 1.42 -10.29 -2.74
C PHE A 3 0.16 -11.02 -3.21
N THR A 4 -0.97 -10.63 -2.64
CA THR A 4 -2.29 -10.98 -3.16
C THR A 4 -2.91 -9.74 -3.81
N PHE A 5 -3.58 -9.94 -4.93
CA PHE A 5 -4.17 -8.86 -5.71
C PHE A 5 -5.65 -9.14 -6.01
N GLU A 6 -6.43 -8.08 -6.13
CA GLU A 6 -7.75 -8.08 -6.73
C GLU A 6 -7.69 -7.22 -8.01
N ILE A 7 -8.05 -7.80 -9.17
CA ILE A 7 -8.08 -7.06 -10.43
C ILE A 7 -9.41 -6.33 -10.56
N LYS A 8 -9.34 -5.01 -10.78
CA LYS A 8 -10.50 -4.12 -10.93
C LYS A 8 -10.52 -3.54 -12.33
N THR A 9 -11.71 -3.26 -12.83
CA THR A 9 -11.89 -2.55 -14.10
C THR A 9 -12.95 -1.48 -13.93
N GLU A 10 -12.55 -0.23 -14.09
CA GLU A 10 -13.40 0.95 -13.94
C GLU A 10 -13.29 1.79 -15.20
N ARG A 11 -14.42 2.12 -15.84
CA ARG A 11 -14.45 2.98 -17.05
C ARG A 11 -13.45 2.55 -18.15
N GLN A 12 -13.28 1.24 -18.36
CA GLN A 12 -12.34 0.63 -19.33
C GLN A 12 -10.85 0.69 -18.94
N HIS A 13 -10.52 1.13 -17.73
CA HIS A 13 -9.17 1.06 -17.17
C HIS A 13 -9.05 -0.13 -16.21
N THR A 14 -8.08 -1.00 -16.42
CA THR A 14 -7.84 -2.21 -15.61
C THR A 14 -6.60 -2.02 -14.75
N PHE A 15 -6.73 -2.25 -13.44
CA PHE A 15 -5.65 -2.11 -12.47
C PHE A 15 -5.75 -3.17 -11.38
N ALA A 16 -4.64 -3.39 -10.68
CA ALA A 16 -4.55 -4.26 -9.51
C ALA A 16 -4.68 -3.46 -8.22
N SER A 17 -5.49 -3.99 -7.29
CA SER A 17 -5.56 -3.59 -5.90
C SER A 17 -4.82 -4.60 -5.04
N VAL A 18 -3.84 -4.16 -4.26
CA VAL A 18 -3.12 -5.02 -3.32
C VAL A 18 -4.05 -5.36 -2.16
N THR A 19 -4.31 -6.63 -1.94
CA THR A 19 -5.20 -7.11 -0.86
C THR A 19 -4.43 -7.70 0.33
N GLY A 20 -3.12 -7.84 0.22
CA GLY A 20 -2.24 -8.26 1.31
C GLY A 20 -0.92 -8.87 0.84
N TYR A 21 -0.19 -9.47 1.79
CA TYR A 21 1.07 -10.15 1.56
C TYR A 21 1.18 -11.41 2.44
N GLN A 22 1.51 -12.55 1.84
CA GLN A 22 1.63 -13.83 2.54
C GLN A 22 3.03 -14.06 3.09
N GLY A 23 3.12 -14.34 4.40
CA GLY A 23 4.38 -14.57 5.12
C GLY A 23 4.89 -13.33 5.85
N PRO A 24 5.88 -13.47 6.75
CA PRO A 24 6.45 -12.34 7.48
C PRO A 24 7.34 -11.47 6.58
N VAL A 25 7.31 -10.17 6.78
CA VAL A 25 8.11 -9.18 6.05
C VAL A 25 8.24 -7.91 6.87
N ARG A 26 9.46 -7.40 7.01
CA ARG A 26 9.75 -6.15 7.74
C ARG A 26 9.69 -4.93 6.85
N THR A 27 10.42 -4.97 5.74
CA THR A 27 10.39 -3.93 4.71
C THR A 27 9.61 -4.44 3.50
N LEU A 28 8.48 -3.81 3.22
CA LEU A 28 7.59 -4.17 2.14
C LEU A 28 7.80 -3.29 0.92
N PHE A 29 8.28 -3.88 -0.17
CA PHE A 29 8.39 -3.22 -1.48
C PHE A 29 7.18 -3.60 -2.33
N VAL A 30 6.20 -2.70 -2.45
CA VAL A 30 5.03 -2.96 -3.30
C VAL A 30 5.46 -2.82 -4.77
N PRO A 31 5.20 -3.82 -5.63
CA PRO A 31 5.57 -3.74 -7.04
C PRO A 31 4.67 -2.75 -7.79
N SER A 32 5.20 -2.11 -8.83
CA SER A 32 4.43 -1.19 -9.66
C SER A 32 3.43 -1.86 -10.60
N GLU A 33 3.61 -3.16 -10.86
CA GLU A 33 2.74 -3.99 -11.70
C GLU A 33 2.76 -5.45 -11.24
N THR A 34 1.74 -6.23 -11.61
CA THR A 34 1.68 -7.69 -11.38
C THR A 34 2.54 -8.45 -12.40
N GLU A 35 2.70 -9.76 -12.20
CA GLU A 35 3.41 -10.63 -13.16
C GLU A 35 2.73 -10.67 -14.54
N GLU A 36 1.42 -10.41 -14.61
CA GLU A 36 0.64 -10.29 -15.84
C GLU A 36 0.65 -8.87 -16.45
N HIS A 37 1.58 -8.00 -15.99
CA HIS A 37 1.72 -6.61 -16.44
C HIS A 37 0.47 -5.75 -16.22
N ILE A 38 -0.28 -6.01 -15.14
CA ILE A 38 -1.38 -5.14 -14.73
C ILE A 38 -0.82 -4.09 -13.74
N PRO A 39 -1.03 -2.78 -13.96
CA PRO A 39 -0.50 -1.76 -13.07
C PRO A 39 -1.12 -1.86 -11.67
N VAL A 40 -0.28 -1.74 -10.64
CA VAL A 40 -0.71 -1.69 -9.25
C VAL A 40 -1.00 -0.24 -8.89
N GLU A 41 -2.27 0.08 -8.71
CA GLU A 41 -2.72 1.47 -8.51
C GLU A 41 -3.46 1.68 -7.19
N GLU A 42 -3.77 0.61 -6.47
CA GLU A 42 -4.54 0.69 -5.24
C GLU A 42 -3.95 -0.18 -4.13
N ILE A 43 -3.90 0.37 -2.91
CA ILE A 43 -3.78 -0.42 -1.69
C ILE A 43 -5.17 -0.64 -1.13
N GLY A 44 -5.60 -1.90 -1.10
CA GLY A 44 -6.95 -2.31 -0.71
C GLY A 44 -7.28 -2.04 0.75
N GLY A 45 -8.59 -1.98 1.04
CA GLY A 45 -9.06 -1.70 2.39
C GLY A 45 -8.66 -2.83 3.34
N ARG A 46 -8.02 -2.50 4.47
CA ARG A 46 -7.46 -3.47 5.42
C ARG A 46 -6.40 -4.43 4.83
N ALA A 47 -5.81 -4.14 3.68
CA ALA A 47 -4.86 -5.04 3.00
C ALA A 47 -3.70 -5.50 3.91
N PHE A 48 -3.23 -4.62 4.77
CA PHE A 48 -2.14 -4.86 5.71
C PHE A 48 -2.57 -4.65 7.17
N ALA A 49 -3.88 -4.69 7.47
CA ALA A 49 -4.35 -4.44 8.82
C ALA A 49 -3.76 -5.45 9.83
N SER A 50 -3.31 -4.93 10.98
CA SER A 50 -2.73 -5.67 12.10
C SER A 50 -1.47 -6.48 11.75
N ARG A 51 -0.70 -6.05 10.75
CA ARG A 51 0.63 -6.60 10.46
C ARG A 51 1.64 -6.08 11.48
N MET A 52 1.94 -6.90 12.48
CA MET A 52 2.87 -6.60 13.57
C MET A 52 4.35 -6.87 13.22
N ASP A 53 4.61 -7.24 11.98
CA ASP A 53 5.94 -7.51 11.49
C ASP A 53 6.42 -6.47 10.48
N LEU A 54 5.51 -5.63 9.96
CA LEU A 54 5.84 -4.52 9.08
C LEU A 54 6.48 -3.38 9.88
N GLU A 55 7.68 -3.00 9.47
CA GLU A 55 8.47 -1.88 9.98
C GLU A 55 8.54 -0.75 8.94
N GLU A 56 8.59 -1.09 7.65
CA GLU A 56 8.74 -0.14 6.55
C GLU A 56 7.88 -0.52 5.35
N VAL A 57 7.29 0.48 4.69
CA VAL A 57 6.50 0.30 3.45
C VAL A 57 6.95 1.26 2.37
N ILE A 58 7.33 0.71 1.20
CA ILE A 58 7.71 1.47 0.01
C ILE A 58 6.61 1.28 -1.04
N LEU A 59 5.83 2.34 -1.28
CA LEU A 59 4.83 2.35 -2.34
C LEU A 59 5.44 2.90 -3.65
N PRO A 60 5.17 2.25 -4.79
CA PRO A 60 5.65 2.72 -6.08
C PRO A 60 4.82 3.91 -6.59
N ASP A 61 5.36 4.63 -7.57
CA ASP A 61 4.73 5.79 -8.20
C ASP A 61 3.46 5.46 -9.01
N SER A 62 3.14 4.18 -9.17
CA SER A 62 1.91 3.73 -9.81
C SER A 62 0.70 3.82 -8.88
N VAL A 63 0.89 3.78 -7.55
CA VAL A 63 -0.21 3.81 -6.58
C VAL A 63 -0.90 5.18 -6.59
N ARG A 64 -2.22 5.15 -6.76
CA ARG A 64 -3.11 6.32 -6.81
C ARG A 64 -4.06 6.40 -5.63
N CYS A 65 -4.41 5.26 -5.03
CA CYS A 65 -5.43 5.16 -4.01
C CYS A 65 -4.97 4.30 -2.82
N ILE A 66 -5.16 4.80 -1.59
CA ILE A 66 -4.99 4.06 -0.35
C ILE A 66 -6.35 3.98 0.36
N ARG A 67 -6.96 2.80 0.34
CA ARG A 67 -8.31 2.56 0.87
C ARG A 67 -8.35 2.55 2.41
N SER A 68 -9.57 2.60 2.96
CA SER A 68 -9.79 2.71 4.41
C SER A 68 -9.07 1.61 5.17
N PHE A 69 -8.39 2.01 6.25
CA PHE A 69 -7.72 1.09 7.16
C PHE A 69 -6.65 0.19 6.51
N ALA A 70 -6.10 0.57 5.35
CA ALA A 70 -5.10 -0.22 4.61
C ALA A 70 -3.96 -0.73 5.50
N PHE A 71 -3.43 0.11 6.38
CA PHE A 71 -2.36 -0.20 7.34
C PHE A 71 -2.85 -0.06 8.79
N TYR A 72 -4.13 -0.33 9.04
CA TYR A 72 -4.69 -0.18 10.39
C TYR A 72 -3.97 -1.07 11.41
N ASN A 73 -3.53 -0.48 12.52
CA ASN A 73 -2.87 -1.20 13.61
C ASN A 73 -1.59 -1.96 13.20
N CYS A 74 -0.85 -1.45 12.21
CA CYS A 74 0.55 -1.85 11.97
C CYS A 74 1.44 -1.19 13.03
N ALA A 75 1.42 -1.72 14.26
CA ALA A 75 1.98 -1.02 15.42
C ALA A 75 3.47 -0.69 15.30
N HIS A 76 4.23 -1.53 14.57
CA HIS A 76 5.68 -1.41 14.38
C HIS A 76 6.07 -0.66 13.09
N LEU A 77 5.11 -0.23 12.28
CA LEU A 77 5.40 0.51 11.06
C LEU A 77 5.95 1.90 11.43
N HIS A 78 7.25 2.10 11.26
CA HIS A 78 7.93 3.36 11.58
C HIS A 78 8.14 4.28 10.37
N TYR A 79 8.14 3.73 9.16
CA TYR A 79 8.39 4.49 7.93
C TYR A 79 7.47 4.07 6.78
N ILE A 80 6.92 5.06 6.07
CA ILE A 80 6.22 4.83 4.79
C ILE A 80 6.67 5.84 3.74
N LYS A 81 7.03 5.31 2.57
CA LYS A 81 7.32 6.10 1.37
C LYS A 81 6.17 6.01 0.38
N LEU A 82 5.72 7.16 -0.10
CA LEU A 82 4.75 7.27 -1.18
C LEU A 82 5.09 8.46 -2.08
N SER A 83 4.37 8.57 -3.20
CA SER A 83 4.56 9.66 -4.15
C SER A 83 3.42 10.67 -4.13
N ASP A 84 3.68 11.83 -4.71
CA ASP A 84 2.70 12.89 -5.01
C ASP A 84 1.57 12.46 -5.97
N ARG A 85 1.63 11.23 -6.48
CA ARG A 85 0.63 10.62 -7.36
C ARG A 85 -0.52 9.95 -6.62
N VAL A 86 -0.41 9.78 -5.30
CA VAL A 86 -1.53 9.32 -4.46
C VAL A 86 -2.57 10.44 -4.37
N ILE A 87 -3.71 10.23 -5.01
CA ILE A 87 -4.80 11.23 -5.12
C ILE A 87 -5.80 11.04 -3.98
N ASP A 88 -6.08 9.79 -3.62
CA ASP A 88 -7.10 9.45 -2.64
C ASP A 88 -6.52 8.65 -1.49
N TYR A 89 -6.69 9.16 -0.27
CA TYR A 89 -6.48 8.42 0.97
C TYR A 89 -7.78 8.44 1.79
N TYR A 90 -8.21 7.25 2.19
CA TYR A 90 -9.48 7.08 2.90
C TYR A 90 -9.28 6.98 4.42
N ASP A 91 -10.40 7.06 5.15
CA ASP A 91 -10.41 7.12 6.60
C ASP A 91 -9.53 6.05 7.27
N GLY A 92 -8.72 6.51 8.22
CA GLY A 92 -7.87 5.67 9.05
C GLY A 92 -6.83 4.82 8.32
N ALA A 93 -6.39 5.17 7.11
CA ALA A 93 -5.40 4.41 6.34
C ALA A 93 -4.15 4.01 7.15
N LEU A 94 -3.65 4.90 8.03
CA LEU A 94 -2.50 4.68 8.93
C LEU A 94 -2.91 4.70 10.43
N ARG A 95 -4.20 4.50 10.73
CA ARG A 95 -4.70 4.57 12.12
C ARG A 95 -4.06 3.47 12.97
N GLN A 96 -3.62 3.82 14.18
CA GLN A 96 -2.95 2.91 15.12
C GLN A 96 -1.59 2.37 14.63
N CYS A 97 -0.93 3.03 13.68
CA CYS A 97 0.51 2.84 13.48
C CYS A 97 1.26 3.62 14.57
N THR A 98 1.44 2.99 15.74
CA THR A 98 1.91 3.67 16.96
C THR A 98 3.37 4.06 16.93
N GLU A 99 4.20 3.38 16.13
CA GLU A 99 5.62 3.67 15.96
C GLU A 99 5.90 4.50 14.70
N LEU A 100 4.88 4.99 13.97
CA LEU A 100 5.07 5.75 12.74
C LEU A 100 5.75 7.11 13.03
N GLU A 101 7.01 7.22 12.61
CA GLU A 101 7.86 8.39 12.82
C GLU A 101 8.00 9.23 11.54
N GLU A 102 8.01 8.59 10.37
CA GLU A 102 8.29 9.27 9.11
C GLU A 102 7.34 8.87 7.97
N ILE A 103 6.91 9.88 7.21
CA ILE A 103 6.19 9.75 5.95
C ILE A 103 7.00 10.51 4.89
N GLU A 104 7.66 9.78 3.99
CA GLU A 104 8.41 10.38 2.87
C GLU A 104 7.49 10.56 1.66
N LEU A 105 7.47 11.78 1.11
CA LEU A 105 6.76 12.12 -0.13
C LEU A 105 7.77 12.38 -1.25
N HIS A 106 7.73 11.54 -2.29
CA HIS A 106 8.51 11.73 -3.51
C HIS A 106 7.70 12.51 -4.56
N PHE A 107 8.28 13.58 -5.11
CA PHE A 107 7.64 14.44 -6.10
C PHE A 107 8.18 14.18 -7.50
N HIS A 108 7.28 14.11 -8.49
CA HIS A 108 7.66 14.06 -9.88
C HIS A 108 7.70 15.48 -10.44
N THR A 109 8.89 15.95 -10.83
CA THR A 109 9.09 17.26 -11.48
C THR A 109 8.95 17.17 -12.99
#